data_AF-A0A7S3JP38-F1
#
_entry.id   AF-A0A7S3JP38-F1
#
_cell.length_a   1.000
_cell.length_b   1.000
_cell.length_c   1.000
_cell.angle_alpha   90.00
_cell.angle_beta   90.00
_cell.angle_gamma   90.00
#
_symmetry.space_group_name_H-M   'P 1'
#
loop_
_entity.id
_entity.type
_entity.pdbx_description
1 polymer ?
#
loop_
_entity_poly.entity_id
_entity_poly.type
_entity_poly.pdbx_seq_one_letter_code
_entity_poly.pdbx_strand_id
1 'polypeptide(L)'
;FYPIVQELIFYIYQKITKNCDALEYDMRRIQNTCSTKHFIVYSSDYNVTACGLEKMHPFDSVKYGRIHRFLSDWGVIDESTKIMRPSICPRMYLYERCTFWHITKLNYSAYISKCVELPLFFLPGWLIRWRVLNPMLKATYGTIHASIKAMVSGYAVNL
;
A
#
# COMPACT_ATOMS: atom_id res chain seq x y z
N PHE A 1 0.98 18.42 -14.86
CA PHE A 1 0.27 17.21 -15.32
C PHE A 1 -1.15 17.28 -14.79
N TYR A 2 -2.18 17.23 -15.65
CA TYR A 2 -3.58 17.35 -15.23
C TYR A 2 -4.06 16.04 -14.58
N PRO A 3 -4.30 15.99 -13.26
CA PRO A 3 -4.59 14.73 -12.57
C PRO A 3 -5.84 14.03 -13.09
N ILE A 4 -6.83 14.81 -13.52
CA ILE A 4 -8.08 14.30 -14.11
C ILE A 4 -7.80 13.53 -15.40
N VAL A 5 -6.99 14.09 -16.29
CA VAL A 5 -6.65 13.44 -17.58
C VAL A 5 -5.87 12.14 -17.33
N GLN A 6 -4.90 12.18 -16.41
CA GLN A 6 -4.11 11.01 -16.07
C GLN A 6 -4.95 9.89 -15.46
N GLU A 7 -5.81 10.22 -14.49
CA GLU A 7 -6.70 9.22 -13.89
C GLU A 7 -7.73 8.71 -14.90
N LEU A 8 -8.20 9.56 -15.84
CA LEU A 8 -9.14 9.16 -16.88
C LEU A 8 -8.50 8.12 -17.81
N ILE A 9 -7.23 8.33 -18.19
CA ILE A 9 -6.46 7.36 -18.96
C ILE A 9 -6.36 6.04 -18.21
N PHE A 10 -5.99 6.04 -16.92
CA PHE A 10 -5.92 4.80 -16.14
C PHE A 10 -7.27 4.12 -15.97
N TYR A 11 -8.35 4.88 -15.81
CA TYR A 11 -9.70 4.35 -15.67
C TYR A 11 -10.20 3.72 -16.96
N ILE A 12 -10.02 4.41 -18.10
CA ILE A 12 -10.36 3.87 -19.43
C ILE A 12 -9.50 2.64 -19.72
N TYR A 13 -8.18 2.74 -19.48
CA TYR A 13 -7.25 1.62 -19.65
C TYR A 13 -7.74 0.41 -18.86
N GLN A 14 -8.04 0.55 -17.58
CA GLN A 14 -8.56 -0.56 -16.76
C GLN A 14 -9.88 -1.12 -17.28
N LYS A 15 -10.80 -0.28 -17.76
CA LYS A 15 -12.07 -0.75 -18.36
C LYS A 15 -11.86 -1.54 -19.65
N ILE A 16 -10.90 -1.13 -20.47
CA ILE A 16 -10.52 -1.81 -21.71
C ILE A 16 -9.77 -3.10 -21.38
N THR A 17 -8.76 -3.02 -20.52
CA THR A 17 -7.93 -4.13 -20.06
C THR A 17 -8.58 -4.95 -18.97
N LYS A 18 -9.91 -5.04 -18.94
CA LYS A 18 -10.65 -6.05 -18.14
C LYS A 18 -10.29 -7.50 -18.51
N ASN A 19 -9.15 -7.76 -19.15
CA ASN A 19 -8.51 -9.06 -19.18
C ASN A 19 -8.21 -9.48 -17.74
N CYS A 20 -8.99 -10.45 -17.26
CA CYS A 20 -8.69 -11.23 -16.06
C CYS A 20 -7.22 -11.69 -16.03
N ASP A 21 -6.61 -11.91 -17.19
CA ASP A 21 -5.27 -12.46 -17.36
C ASP A 21 -4.18 -11.75 -16.56
N ALA A 22 -4.17 -10.42 -16.49
CA ALA A 22 -3.10 -9.69 -15.78
C ALA A 22 -3.25 -9.78 -14.25
N LEU A 23 -4.48 -9.65 -13.75
CA LEU A 23 -4.82 -9.81 -12.33
C LEU A 23 -4.59 -11.27 -11.91
N GLU A 24 -5.05 -12.21 -12.72
CA GLU A 24 -4.93 -13.64 -12.47
C GLU A 24 -3.48 -14.10 -12.53
N TYR A 25 -2.68 -13.56 -13.46
CA TYR A 25 -1.24 -13.80 -13.50
C TYR A 25 -0.54 -13.33 -12.23
N ASP A 26 -0.80 -12.09 -11.77
CA ASP A 26 -0.19 -11.58 -10.55
C ASP A 26 -0.65 -12.36 -9.32
N MET A 27 -1.94 -12.73 -9.25
CA MET A 27 -2.47 -13.63 -8.23
C MET A 27 -1.74 -14.98 -8.20
N ARG A 28 -1.63 -15.65 -9.35
CA ARG A 28 -0.90 -16.93 -9.47
C ARG A 28 0.56 -16.77 -9.08
N ARG A 29 1.20 -15.67 -9.47
CA ARG A 29 2.59 -15.36 -9.09
C ARG A 29 2.75 -15.25 -7.57
N ILE A 30 1.84 -14.53 -6.90
CA ILE A 30 1.86 -14.36 -5.44
C ILE A 30 1.60 -15.70 -4.75
N GLN A 31 0.63 -16.47 -5.23
CA GLN A 31 0.31 -17.82 -4.71
C GLN A 31 1.53 -18.75 -4.77
N ASN A 32 2.22 -18.77 -5.91
CA ASN A 32 3.37 -19.64 -6.18
C ASN A 32 4.65 -19.28 -5.40
N THR A 33 4.67 -18.18 -4.63
CA THR A 33 5.82 -17.82 -3.80
C THR A 33 6.08 -18.93 -2.76
N CYS A 34 7.32 -19.44 -2.67
CA CYS A 34 7.67 -20.57 -1.79
C CYS A 34 7.16 -20.42 -0.36
N SER A 35 6.77 -21.56 0.23
CA SER A 35 6.27 -21.61 1.59
C SER A 35 7.39 -21.41 2.60
N THR A 36 7.25 -20.41 3.47
CA THR A 36 8.14 -20.24 4.63
C THR A 36 7.34 -20.43 5.90
N LYS A 37 8.06 -20.57 7.03
CA LYS A 37 7.47 -20.84 8.34
C LYS A 37 6.40 -19.82 8.74
N HIS A 38 6.56 -18.55 8.35
CA HIS A 38 5.58 -17.47 8.57
C HIS A 38 5.46 -16.58 7.32
N PHE A 39 4.24 -16.35 6.84
CA PHE A 39 4.02 -15.43 5.71
C PHE A 39 3.76 -14.02 6.20
N ILE A 40 4.81 -13.21 6.15
CA ILE A 40 4.76 -11.80 6.56
C ILE A 40 4.97 -10.94 5.33
N VAL A 41 4.03 -10.01 5.11
CA VAL A 41 4.10 -8.98 4.08
C VAL A 41 4.43 -7.67 4.78
N TYR A 42 5.57 -7.09 4.45
CA TYR A 42 6.04 -5.87 5.07
C TYR A 42 7.05 -5.14 4.19
N SER A 43 7.01 -3.82 4.22
CA SER A 43 8.06 -2.95 3.70
C SER A 43 8.36 -1.84 4.68
N SER A 44 9.64 -1.49 4.84
CA SER A 44 10.07 -0.33 5.62
C SER A 44 9.40 0.98 5.16
N ASP A 45 8.97 1.02 3.90
CA ASP A 45 8.30 2.15 3.28
C ASP A 45 6.82 2.29 3.65
N TYR A 46 6.27 1.42 4.51
CA TYR A 46 4.94 1.60 5.10
C TYR A 46 4.91 2.76 6.08
N ASN A 47 6.06 3.07 6.67
CA ASN A 47 6.15 4.12 7.67
C ASN A 47 5.96 5.49 7.00
N VAL A 48 4.92 6.20 7.42
CA VAL A 48 4.68 7.59 7.02
C VAL A 48 5.58 8.45 7.90
N THR A 49 6.68 8.94 7.31
CA THR A 49 7.63 9.84 7.97
C THR A 49 7.64 11.17 7.23
N ALA A 50 7.39 12.25 7.94
CA ALA A 50 7.22 13.58 7.36
C ALA A 50 7.99 14.63 8.19
N CYS A 51 9.28 14.36 8.43
CA CYS A 51 10.22 15.25 9.10
C CYS A 51 9.72 15.82 10.44
N GLY A 52 8.99 15.03 11.23
CA GLY A 52 8.43 15.43 12.52
C GLY A 52 6.91 15.66 12.50
N LEU A 53 6.28 15.82 11.33
CA LEU A 53 4.82 15.92 11.21
C LEU A 53 4.12 14.62 11.62
N GLU A 54 4.82 13.48 11.58
CA GLU A 54 4.32 12.20 12.10
C GLU A 54 4.00 12.26 13.61
N LYS A 55 4.63 13.16 14.37
CA LYS A 55 4.35 13.34 15.80
C LYS A 55 3.10 14.18 16.07
N MET A 56 2.64 14.94 15.08
CA MET A 56 1.38 15.70 15.16
C MET A 56 0.17 14.83 14.81
N HIS A 57 0.39 13.70 14.16
CA HIS A 57 -0.68 12.78 13.79
C HIS A 57 -1.18 12.04 15.04
N PRO A 58 -2.50 11.92 15.26
CA PRO A 58 -3.05 11.20 16.42
C PRO A 58 -2.74 9.70 16.39
N PHE A 59 -2.41 9.16 15.20
CA PHE A 59 -2.04 7.76 15.01
C PHE A 59 -0.53 7.59 14.75
N ASP A 60 0.05 6.56 15.36
CA ASP A 60 1.45 6.20 15.17
C ASP A 60 1.75 5.76 13.73
N SER A 61 2.33 6.69 12.98
CA SER A 61 2.65 6.54 11.56
C SER A 61 3.89 5.68 11.31
N VAL A 62 4.63 5.28 12.36
CA VAL A 62 5.85 4.47 12.32
C VAL A 62 5.68 3.14 13.07
N LYS A 63 4.44 2.80 13.45
CA LYS A 63 4.13 1.57 14.21
C LYS A 63 4.63 0.30 13.51
N TYR A 64 4.60 0.27 12.18
CA TYR A 64 4.94 -0.90 11.37
C TYR A 64 6.40 -1.31 11.56
N GLY A 65 7.31 -0.34 11.52
CA GLY A 65 8.73 -0.58 11.81
C GLY A 65 9.00 -1.01 13.24
N ARG A 66 8.22 -0.50 14.21
CA ARG A 66 8.35 -0.93 15.62
C ARG A 66 7.90 -2.37 15.80
N ILE A 67 6.74 -2.75 15.23
CA ILE A 67 6.22 -4.12 15.28
C ILE A 67 7.21 -5.07 14.62
N HIS A 68 7.71 -4.73 13.43
CA HIS A 68 8.73 -5.54 12.77
C HIS A 68 9.97 -5.76 13.65
N ARG A 69 10.49 -4.69 14.27
CA ARG A 69 11.64 -4.80 15.18
C ARG A 69 11.33 -5.68 16.38
N PHE A 70 10.18 -5.50 17.04
CA PHE A 70 9.78 -6.34 18.17
C PHE A 70 9.67 -7.82 17.79
N LEU A 71 9.10 -8.13 16.62
CA LEU A 71 9.00 -9.50 16.13
C LEU A 71 10.37 -10.10 15.80
N SER A 72 11.30 -9.31 15.28
CA SER A 72 12.69 -9.73 15.08
C SER A 72 13.42 -9.98 16.40
N ASP A 73 13.29 -9.06 17.37
CA ASP A 73 13.94 -9.17 18.68
C ASP A 73 13.41 -10.38 19.47
N TRP A 74 12.15 -10.76 19.26
CA TRP A 74 11.52 -11.95 19.86
C TRP A 74 11.81 -13.26 19.09
N GLY A 75 12.55 -13.20 17.98
CA GLY A 75 12.87 -14.38 17.16
C GLY A 75 11.69 -14.95 16.38
N VAL A 76 10.58 -14.21 16.22
CA VAL A 76 9.45 -14.59 15.36
C VAL A 76 9.82 -14.39 13.89
N ILE A 77 10.50 -13.28 13.59
CA ILE A 77 11.12 -13.00 12.30
C ILE A 77 12.62 -13.27 12.42
N ASP A 78 13.06 -14.36 11.84
CA ASP A 78 14.47 -14.75 11.74
C ASP A 78 14.99 -14.62 10.29
N GLU A 79 16.27 -14.92 10.06
CA GLU A 79 16.86 -14.90 8.72
C GLU A 79 16.20 -15.91 7.75
N SER A 80 15.57 -16.95 8.29
CA SER A 80 14.84 -17.94 7.50
C SER A 80 13.43 -17.48 7.08
N THR A 81 12.88 -16.47 7.76
CA THR A 81 11.57 -15.90 7.47
C THR A 81 11.65 -14.98 6.26
N LYS A 82 11.06 -15.42 5.15
CA LYS A 82 11.02 -14.61 3.93
C LYS A 82 9.91 -13.57 4.01
N ILE A 83 10.31 -12.31 4.16
CA ILE A 83 9.38 -11.17 4.13
C ILE A 83 9.08 -10.77 2.68
N MET A 84 7.80 -10.76 2.33
CA MET A 84 7.35 -10.25 1.04
C MET A 84 7.24 -8.73 1.07
N ARG A 85 7.87 -8.05 0.13
CA ARG A 85 7.88 -6.57 0.02
C ARG A 85 6.98 -6.13 -1.13
N PRO A 86 5.81 -5.54 -0.87
CA PRO A 86 4.92 -5.11 -1.94
C PRO A 86 5.40 -3.81 -2.60
N SER A 87 5.14 -3.68 -3.89
CA SER A 87 5.27 -2.43 -4.63
C SER A 87 4.11 -1.47 -4.33
N ILE A 88 4.08 -0.31 -4.99
CA ILE A 88 2.91 0.58 -4.93
C ILE A 88 1.71 -0.13 -5.57
N CYS A 89 0.54 -0.08 -4.92
CA CYS A 89 -0.70 -0.65 -5.44
C CYS A 89 -1.01 -0.11 -6.85
N PRO A 90 -1.09 -0.98 -7.87
CA PRO A 90 -1.51 -0.58 -9.21
C PRO A 90 -2.92 0.00 -9.21
N ARG A 91 -3.18 1.01 -10.06
CA ARG A 91 -4.51 1.65 -10.18
C ARG A 91 -5.64 0.66 -10.47
N MET A 92 -5.34 -0.43 -11.18
CA MET A 92 -6.31 -1.46 -11.52
C MET A 92 -6.96 -2.10 -10.30
N TYR A 93 -6.20 -2.39 -9.24
CA TYR A 93 -6.73 -2.92 -7.99
C TYR A 93 -7.57 -1.88 -7.24
N LEU A 94 -7.15 -0.61 -7.26
CA LEU A 94 -7.90 0.46 -6.60
C LEU A 94 -9.27 0.66 -7.24
N TYR A 95 -9.35 0.68 -8.57
CA TYR A 95 -10.60 0.90 -9.29
C TYR A 95 -11.57 -0.29 -9.26
N GLU A 96 -11.16 -1.45 -8.73
CA GLU A 96 -12.10 -2.55 -8.44
C GLU A 96 -13.10 -2.14 -7.36
N ARG A 97 -12.68 -1.30 -6.39
CA ARG A 97 -13.49 -0.90 -5.23
C ARG A 97 -13.72 0.59 -5.10
N CYS A 98 -12.80 1.42 -5.60
CA CYS A 98 -12.89 2.87 -5.51
C CYS A 98 -13.43 3.49 -6.80
N THR A 99 -14.21 4.55 -6.65
CA THR A 99 -14.71 5.30 -7.80
C THR A 99 -13.63 6.15 -8.45
N PHE A 100 -13.78 6.43 -9.74
CA PHE A 100 -12.95 7.37 -10.50
C PHE A 100 -12.75 8.70 -9.75
N TRP A 101 -13.85 9.28 -9.27
CA TRP A 101 -13.84 10.56 -8.58
C TRP A 101 -13.09 10.50 -7.25
N HIS A 102 -13.19 9.40 -6.50
CA HIS A 102 -12.46 9.24 -5.26
C HIS A 102 -10.95 9.21 -5.50
N ILE A 103 -10.48 8.38 -6.44
CA ILE A 103 -9.05 8.29 -6.79
C ILE A 103 -8.53 9.62 -7.35
N THR A 104 -9.34 10.31 -8.16
CA THR A 104 -8.99 11.63 -8.68
C THR A 104 -8.84 12.66 -7.57
N LYS A 105 -9.72 12.66 -6.56
CA LYS A 105 -9.63 13.55 -5.38
C LYS A 105 -8.34 13.34 -4.58
N LEU A 106 -7.82 12.10 -4.52
CA LEU A 106 -6.53 11.80 -3.88
C LEU A 106 -5.32 12.41 -4.61
N ASN A 107 -5.50 13.09 -5.74
CA ASN A 107 -4.43 13.89 -6.35
C ASN A 107 -4.33 15.33 -5.80
N TYR A 108 -5.26 15.76 -4.95
CA TYR A 108 -5.31 17.13 -4.42
C TYR A 108 -4.90 17.18 -2.94
N SER A 109 -3.90 18.01 -2.63
CA SER A 109 -3.33 18.17 -1.27
C SER A 109 -4.38 18.50 -0.21
N ALA A 110 -5.34 19.38 -0.52
CA ALA A 110 -6.39 19.78 0.42
C ALA A 110 -7.31 18.60 0.81
N TYR A 111 -7.63 17.73 -0.15
CA TYR A 111 -8.44 16.54 0.12
C TYR A 111 -7.67 15.53 0.99
N ILE A 112 -6.39 15.30 0.69
CA ILE A 112 -5.52 14.42 1.49
C ILE A 112 -5.37 14.96 2.91
N SER A 113 -5.13 16.26 3.06
CA SER A 113 -5.03 16.96 4.34
C SER A 113 -6.30 16.75 5.18
N LYS A 114 -7.49 16.83 4.55
CA LYS A 114 -8.76 16.50 5.21
C LYS A 114 -8.83 15.03 5.64
N CYS A 115 -8.42 14.09 4.79
CA CYS A 115 -8.48 12.65 5.09
C CYS A 115 -7.54 12.22 6.22
N VAL A 116 -6.38 12.88 6.35
CA VAL A 116 -5.35 12.57 7.36
C VAL A 116 -5.54 13.42 8.61
N GLU A 117 -6.51 14.34 8.62
CA GLU A 117 -6.79 15.25 9.75
C GLU A 117 -5.56 16.08 10.17
N LEU A 118 -4.64 16.30 9.24
CA LEU A 118 -3.45 17.13 9.42
C LEU A 118 -3.49 18.31 8.47
N PRO A 119 -2.99 19.49 8.85
CA PRO A 119 -2.98 20.69 8.01
C PRO A 119 -1.91 20.61 6.90
N LEU A 120 -1.82 19.53 6.13
CA LEU A 120 -0.81 19.30 5.09
C LEU A 120 -1.05 20.11 3.80
N PHE A 121 -2.09 20.94 3.73
CA PHE A 121 -2.50 21.64 2.50
C PHE A 121 -1.42 22.58 1.94
N PHE A 122 -0.51 23.09 2.78
CA PHE A 122 0.59 23.97 2.37
C PHE A 122 1.78 23.20 1.78
N LEU A 123 1.84 21.88 1.94
CA LEU A 123 2.95 21.08 1.41
C LEU A 123 2.80 20.86 -0.10
N PRO A 124 3.92 20.81 -0.85
CA PRO A 124 3.90 20.42 -2.25
C PRO A 124 3.25 19.06 -2.45
N GLY A 125 2.38 18.91 -3.45
CA GLY A 125 1.64 17.67 -3.69
C GLY A 125 2.53 16.43 -3.92
N TRP A 126 3.72 16.61 -4.49
CA TRP A 126 4.70 15.52 -4.66
C TRP A 126 5.20 14.98 -3.30
N LEU A 127 5.37 15.85 -2.31
CA LEU A 127 5.86 15.49 -0.97
C LEU A 127 4.78 14.71 -0.21
N ILE A 128 3.53 15.19 -0.25
CA ILE A 128 2.38 14.48 0.33
C ILE A 128 2.21 13.12 -0.34
N ARG A 129 2.34 13.07 -1.68
CA ARG A 129 2.26 11.80 -2.40
C ARG A 129 3.36 10.83 -1.98
N TRP A 130 4.58 11.30 -1.91
CA TRP A 130 5.72 10.47 -1.55
C TRP A 130 5.64 9.97 -0.10
N ARG A 131 5.33 10.85 0.85
CA ARG A 131 5.39 10.52 2.28
C ARG A 131 4.11 9.98 2.87
N VAL A 132 2.95 10.23 2.26
CA VAL A 132 1.64 9.80 2.79
C VAL A 132 0.99 8.78 1.87
N LEU A 133 0.70 9.15 0.63
CA LEU A 133 -0.08 8.28 -0.27
C LEU A 133 0.69 7.02 -0.70
N ASN A 134 1.97 7.14 -1.06
CA ASN A 134 2.75 5.99 -1.51
C ASN A 134 2.91 4.91 -0.43
N PRO A 135 3.21 5.25 0.85
CA PRO A 135 3.15 4.31 1.95
C PRO A 135 1.77 3.65 2.12
N MET A 136 0.68 4.43 2.07
CA MET A 136 -0.68 3.88 2.15
C MET A 136 -0.99 2.93 1.00
N LEU A 137 -0.56 3.26 -0.22
CA LEU A 137 -0.71 2.38 -1.40
C LEU A 137 0.12 1.11 -1.28
N LYS A 138 1.34 1.18 -0.72
CA LYS A 138 2.15 -0.02 -0.44
C LYS A 138 1.47 -0.91 0.59
N ALA A 139 0.97 -0.33 1.69
CA ALA A 139 0.24 -1.06 2.71
C ALA A 139 -1.04 -1.71 2.14
N THR A 140 -1.77 -1.00 1.27
CA THR A 140 -2.95 -1.53 0.57
C THR A 140 -2.61 -2.75 -0.27
N TYR A 141 -1.53 -2.67 -1.05
CA TYR A 141 -1.09 -3.81 -1.87
C TYR A 141 -0.55 -4.96 -1.03
N GLY A 142 0.09 -4.65 0.10
CA GLY A 142 0.50 -5.64 1.09
C GLY A 142 -0.66 -6.44 1.66
N THR A 143 -1.80 -5.79 1.94
CA THR A 143 -3.02 -6.48 2.36
C THR A 143 -3.52 -7.41 1.26
N ILE A 144 -3.53 -6.96 0.01
CA ILE A 144 -3.94 -7.81 -1.13
C ILE A 144 -3.01 -9.03 -1.25
N HIS A 145 -1.70 -8.83 -1.17
CA HIS A 145 -0.70 -9.92 -1.22
C HIS A 145 -0.89 -10.91 -0.07
N ALA A 146 -1.07 -10.41 1.15
CA ALA A 146 -1.32 -11.24 2.31
C ALA A 146 -2.63 -12.03 2.15
N SER A 147 -3.71 -11.41 1.69
CA SER A 147 -4.98 -12.10 1.44
C SER A 147 -4.84 -13.20 0.39
N ILE A 148 -4.17 -12.91 -0.74
CA ILE A 148 -3.93 -13.91 -1.79
C ILE A 148 -3.10 -15.08 -1.23
N LYS A 149 -2.09 -14.78 -0.41
CA LYS A 149 -1.25 -15.81 0.17
C LYS A 149 -1.99 -16.65 1.21
N ALA A 150 -2.82 -16.02 2.05
CA ALA A 150 -3.63 -16.68 3.06
C ALA A 150 -4.60 -17.70 2.44
N MET A 151 -5.11 -17.46 1.22
CA MET A 151 -5.97 -18.41 0.52
C MET A 151 -5.29 -19.75 0.23
N VAL A 152 -3.97 -19.77 0.03
CA VAL A 152 -3.20 -21.00 -0.27
C VAL A 152 -2.53 -21.56 0.98
N SER A 153 -2.05 -20.68 1.86
CA SER A 153 -1.24 -21.04 3.02
C SER A 153 -2.02 -21.12 4.33
N GLY A 154 -3.34 -20.87 4.31
CA GLY A 154 -4.23 -20.84 5.47
C GLY A 154 -4.13 -19.54 6.28
N TYR A 155 -2.96 -18.89 6.31
CA TYR A 155 -2.77 -17.59 6.95
C TYR A 155 -1.65 -16.80 6.28
N ALA A 156 -1.72 -15.47 6.42
CA ALA A 156 -0.64 -14.53 6.14
C ALA A 156 -0.93 -13.22 6.87
N VAL A 157 0.13 -12.48 7.22
CA VAL A 157 0.03 -11.24 8.00
C VAL A 157 0.65 -10.09 7.22
N ASN A 158 -0.14 -9.03 6.99
CA ASN A 158 0.40 -7.73 6.59
C ASN A 158 0.68 -6.93 7.86
N LEU A 159 1.92 -6.50 8.06
CA LEU A 159 2.28 -5.70 9.24
C LEU A 159 1.71 -4.29 9.14
#